data_AF-A0A935KTM0-F1
#
_entry.id   AF-A0A935KTM0-F1
#
_cell.length_a   1.000
_cell.length_b   1.000
_cell.length_c   1.000
_cell.angle_alpha   90.00
_cell.angle_beta   90.00
_cell.angle_gamma   90.00
#
_symmetry.space_group_name_H-M   'P 1'
#
loop_
_entity.id
_entity.type
_entity.pdbx_description
1 polymer ?
#
loop_
_entity_poly.entity_id
_entity_poly.type
_entity_poly.pdbx_seq_one_letter_code
_entity_poly.pdbx_strand_id
1 'polypeptide(L)'
;MRIRGEILGENHPDYATSLNNLAAFYNETGNLKNVESFLLEALKIKREVLGKYHPEYATSLDNLAGFYDAIGNYEKAEPMYIEALRIRKENLGENHPDYATSPNNLCSLLQHNRQL
;
A
#
# COMPACT_ATOMS: atom_id res chain seq x y z
N MET A 1 0.63 -11.50 18.13
CA MET A 1 -0.40 -10.54 17.67
C MET A 1 -1.72 -10.82 18.37
N ARG A 2 -1.92 -10.42 19.63
CA ARG A 2 -3.21 -10.69 20.30
C ARG A 2 -3.81 -9.53 21.10
N ILE A 3 -3.01 -8.54 21.48
CA ILE A 3 -3.47 -7.51 22.43
C ILE A 3 -3.99 -6.23 21.73
N ARG A 4 -3.57 -5.95 20.49
CA ARG A 4 -3.98 -4.69 19.80
C ARG A 4 -5.33 -4.77 19.07
N GLY A 5 -5.75 -5.95 18.62
CA GLY A 5 -7.08 -6.14 18.01
C GLY A 5 -8.23 -6.01 19.02
N GLU A 6 -7.98 -6.34 20.30
CA GLU A 6 -9.01 -6.33 21.35
C GLU A 6 -9.30 -4.94 21.94
N ILE A 7 -8.42 -3.94 21.75
CA ILE A 7 -8.56 -2.63 22.42
C ILE A 7 -9.10 -1.54 21.48
N LEU A 8 -8.84 -1.60 20.17
CA LEU A 8 -9.23 -0.57 19.21
C LEU A 8 -10.20 -1.06 18.11
N GLY A 9 -10.47 -2.37 18.05
CA GLY A 9 -11.24 -3.01 17.00
C GLY A 9 -10.43 -3.22 15.71
N GLU A 10 -10.78 -4.26 14.95
CA GLU A 10 -10.16 -4.63 13.65
C GLU A 10 -10.27 -3.51 12.59
N ASN A 11 -11.08 -2.49 12.85
CA ASN A 11 -11.30 -1.34 11.97
C ASN A 11 -10.34 -0.16 12.23
N HIS A 12 -9.36 -0.26 13.13
CA HIS A 12 -8.51 0.88 13.48
C HIS A 12 -7.32 1.06 12.51
N PRO A 13 -6.93 2.31 12.14
CA PRO A 13 -5.74 2.58 11.32
C PRO A 13 -4.43 1.97 11.88
N ASP A 14 -4.33 1.84 13.20
CA ASP A 14 -3.18 1.19 13.85
C ASP A 14 -3.13 -0.33 13.63
N TYR A 15 -4.28 -0.96 13.42
CA TYR A 15 -4.37 -2.37 13.02
C TYR A 15 -3.83 -2.54 11.59
N ALA A 16 -4.23 -1.65 10.67
CA ALA A 16 -3.69 -1.61 9.31
C ALA A 16 -2.17 -1.33 9.27
N THR A 17 -1.66 -0.47 10.15
CA THR A 17 -0.21 -0.24 10.30
C THR A 17 0.51 -1.48 10.81
N SER A 18 -0.11 -2.22 11.72
CA SER A 18 0.43 -3.48 12.23
C SER A 18 0.49 -4.56 11.15
N LEU A 19 -0.50 -4.61 10.24
CA LEU A 19 -0.50 -5.51 9.08
C LEU A 19 0.61 -5.17 8.08
N ASN A 20 0.87 -3.88 7.83
CA ASN A 20 1.97 -3.43 6.97
C ASN A 20 3.35 -3.85 7.53
N ASN A 21 3.57 -3.71 8.83
CA ASN A 21 4.82 -4.14 9.47
C ASN A 21 4.96 -5.68 9.42
N LEU A 22 3.86 -6.41 9.52
CA LEU A 22 3.86 -7.85 9.40
C LEU A 22 4.17 -8.30 7.97
N ALA A 23 3.65 -7.58 6.97
CA ALA A 23 3.95 -7.80 5.57
C ALA A 23 5.45 -7.65 5.27
N ALA A 24 6.09 -6.61 5.81
CA ALA A 24 7.54 -6.41 5.71
C ALA A 24 8.32 -7.56 6.35
N PHE A 25 7.91 -8.01 7.54
CA PHE A 25 8.54 -9.15 8.24
C PHE A 25 8.38 -10.48 7.49
N TYR A 26 7.19 -10.77 6.95
CA TYR A 26 6.96 -12.03 6.25
C TYR A 26 7.63 -12.08 4.87
N ASN A 27 7.91 -10.93 4.24
CA ASN A 27 8.72 -10.86 3.02
C ASN A 27 10.12 -11.48 3.22
N GLU A 28 10.70 -11.31 4.40
CA GLU A 28 12.00 -11.91 4.76
C GLU A 28 11.92 -13.43 4.98
N THR A 29 10.75 -13.97 5.29
CA THR A 29 10.52 -15.40 5.58
C THR A 29 9.95 -16.20 4.39
N GLY A 30 9.66 -15.53 3.25
CA GLY A 30 9.18 -16.16 2.02
C GLY A 30 7.69 -16.57 2.02
N ASN A 31 6.89 -16.19 3.01
CA ASN A 31 5.46 -16.52 3.05
C ASN A 31 4.59 -15.45 2.37
N LEU A 32 4.65 -15.42 1.04
CA LEU A 32 4.04 -14.39 0.20
C LEU A 32 2.50 -14.35 0.27
N LYS A 33 1.84 -15.51 0.41
CA LYS A 33 0.37 -15.59 0.40
C LYS A 33 -0.28 -14.93 1.62
N ASN A 34 0.36 -15.06 2.78
CA ASN A 34 -0.11 -14.39 4.00
C ASN A 34 0.08 -12.87 3.91
N VAL A 35 1.19 -12.41 3.31
CA VAL A 35 1.47 -10.99 3.08
C VAL A 35 0.38 -10.34 2.23
N GLU A 36 0.03 -10.93 1.09
CA GLU A 36 -1.01 -10.40 0.20
C GLU A 36 -2.35 -10.27 0.93
N SER A 37 -2.75 -11.30 1.69
CA SER A 37 -4.01 -11.28 2.46
C SER A 37 -4.04 -10.15 3.49
N PHE A 38 -2.94 -9.95 4.24
CA PHE A 38 -2.87 -8.90 5.26
C PHE A 38 -2.90 -7.49 4.65
N LEU A 39 -2.22 -7.27 3.52
CA LEU A 39 -2.22 -5.99 2.83
C LEU A 39 -3.60 -5.66 2.23
N LEU A 40 -4.29 -6.65 1.66
CA LEU A 40 -5.65 -6.49 1.14
C LEU A 40 -6.66 -6.16 2.25
N GLU A 41 -6.53 -6.81 3.40
CA GLU A 41 -7.38 -6.55 4.57
C GLU A 41 -7.16 -5.13 5.12
N ALA A 42 -5.90 -4.73 5.29
CA ALA A 42 -5.53 -3.37 5.68
C ALA A 42 -6.10 -2.33 4.71
N LEU A 43 -5.99 -2.57 3.40
CA LEU A 43 -6.51 -1.70 2.36
C LEU A 43 -8.04 -1.55 2.45
N LYS A 44 -8.76 -2.67 2.67
CA LYS A 44 -10.22 -2.68 2.82
C LYS A 44 -10.66 -1.87 4.04
N ILE A 45 -10.04 -2.11 5.20
CA ILE A 45 -10.35 -1.40 6.45
C ILE A 45 -10.16 0.11 6.27
N LYS A 46 -9.01 0.54 5.73
CA LYS A 46 -8.75 1.97 5.51
C LYS A 46 -9.74 2.59 4.54
N ARG A 47 -10.17 1.86 3.50
CA ARG A 47 -11.21 2.33 2.57
C ARG A 47 -12.55 2.53 3.27
N GLU A 48 -12.98 1.59 4.10
CA GLU A 48 -14.29 1.63 4.77
C GLU A 48 -14.33 2.68 5.89
N VAL A 49 -13.22 2.84 6.62
CA VAL A 49 -13.16 3.69 7.83
C VAL A 49 -12.77 5.12 7.51
N LEU A 50 -11.79 5.33 6.63
CA LEU A 50 -11.24 6.65 6.32
C LEU A 50 -11.72 7.20 4.97
N GLY A 51 -12.20 6.32 4.09
CA GLY A 51 -12.63 6.67 2.74
C GLY A 51 -11.52 6.55 1.69
N LYS A 52 -11.94 6.38 0.43
CA LYS A 52 -11.05 6.14 -0.72
C LYS A 52 -10.16 7.32 -1.13
N TYR A 53 -10.36 8.50 -0.54
CA TYR A 53 -9.55 9.68 -0.80
C TYR A 53 -8.61 10.00 0.36
N HIS A 54 -8.56 9.17 1.41
CA HIS A 54 -7.72 9.48 2.55
C HIS A 54 -6.24 9.17 2.25
N PRO A 55 -5.26 10.00 2.69
CA PRO A 55 -3.84 9.73 2.48
C PRO A 55 -3.39 8.35 2.97
N GLU A 56 -3.91 7.91 4.13
CA GLU A 56 -3.65 6.57 4.65
C GLU A 56 -4.13 5.42 3.75
N TYR A 57 -5.20 5.61 2.99
CA TYR A 57 -5.64 4.64 1.99
C TYR A 57 -4.65 4.59 0.81
N ALA A 58 -4.13 5.74 0.37
CA ALA A 58 -3.07 5.80 -0.63
C ALA A 58 -1.77 5.11 -0.16
N THR A 59 -1.40 5.27 1.11
CA THR A 59 -0.25 4.55 1.69
C THR A 59 -0.44 3.03 1.67
N SER A 60 -1.65 2.53 1.91
CA SER A 60 -1.93 1.10 1.81
C SER A 60 -1.91 0.58 0.37
N LEU A 61 -2.32 1.39 -0.61
CA LEU A 61 -2.17 1.07 -2.03
C LEU A 61 -0.69 0.95 -2.42
N ASP A 62 0.15 1.91 -2.01
CA ASP A 62 1.59 1.88 -2.26
C ASP A 62 2.25 0.61 -1.69
N ASN A 63 1.86 0.19 -0.49
CA ASN A 63 2.44 -0.99 0.15
C ASN A 63 2.05 -2.29 -0.58
N LEU A 64 0.80 -2.40 -1.02
CA LEU A 64 0.35 -3.56 -1.80
C LEU A 64 0.97 -3.56 -3.20
N ALA A 65 1.12 -2.39 -3.82
CA ALA A 65 1.82 -2.24 -5.08
C ALA A 65 3.29 -2.65 -4.97
N GLY A 66 4.00 -2.20 -3.91
CA GLY A 66 5.39 -2.56 -3.67
C GLY A 66 5.59 -4.04 -3.38
N PHE A 67 4.61 -4.70 -2.74
CA PHE A 67 4.62 -6.15 -2.60
C PHE A 67 4.52 -6.84 -3.98
N TYR A 68 3.59 -6.42 -4.84
CA TYR A 68 3.45 -6.99 -6.17
C TYR A 68 4.67 -6.73 -7.06
N ASP A 69 5.27 -5.54 -6.97
CA ASP A 69 6.53 -5.18 -7.65
C ASP A 69 7.68 -6.10 -7.21
N ALA A 70 7.83 -6.33 -5.89
CA ALA A 70 8.88 -7.18 -5.33
C ALA A 70 8.78 -8.65 -5.76
N ILE A 71 7.58 -9.14 -6.10
CA ILE A 71 7.36 -10.50 -6.61
C ILE A 71 7.26 -10.56 -8.15
N GLY A 72 7.54 -9.44 -8.85
CA GLY A 72 7.54 -9.35 -10.31
C GLY A 72 6.15 -9.26 -10.96
N ASN A 73 5.11 -8.97 -10.19
CA ASN A 73 3.74 -8.83 -10.69
C ASN A 73 3.40 -7.36 -10.99
N TYR A 74 4.05 -6.80 -12.01
CA TYR A 74 3.91 -5.39 -12.37
C TYR A 74 2.49 -5.02 -12.82
N GLU A 75 1.76 -5.93 -13.47
CA GLU A 75 0.37 -5.71 -13.91
C GLU A 75 -0.58 -5.40 -12.76
N LYS A 76 -0.36 -6.00 -11.58
CA LYS A 76 -1.15 -5.67 -10.38
C LYS A 76 -0.62 -4.45 -9.63
N ALA A 77 0.70 -4.23 -9.64
CA ALA A 77 1.32 -3.10 -8.95
C ALA A 77 0.98 -1.75 -9.60
N GLU A 78 1.01 -1.67 -10.93
CA GLU A 78 0.81 -0.44 -11.70
C GLU A 78 -0.49 0.31 -11.37
N PRO A 79 -1.69 -0.30 -11.46
CA PRO A 79 -2.93 0.41 -11.17
C PRO A 79 -3.01 0.91 -9.72
N MET A 80 -2.35 0.22 -8.78
CA MET A 80 -2.33 0.60 -7.37
C MET A 80 -1.47 1.83 -7.12
N TYR A 81 -0.26 1.88 -7.71
CA TYR A 81 0.58 3.07 -7.64
C TYR A 81 -0.07 4.28 -8.34
N ILE A 82 -0.75 4.08 -9.47
CA ILE A 82 -1.48 5.16 -10.16
C ILE A 82 -2.57 5.74 -9.24
N GLU A 83 -3.37 4.87 -8.61
CA GLU A 83 -4.46 5.33 -7.74
C GLU A 83 -3.92 6.02 -6.48
N ALA A 84 -2.85 5.50 -5.86
CA ALA A 84 -2.19 6.15 -4.73
C ALA A 84 -1.68 7.55 -5.09
N LEU A 85 -1.03 7.69 -6.25
CA LEU A 85 -0.55 8.96 -6.78
C LEU A 85 -1.70 9.94 -7.02
N ARG A 86 -2.82 9.47 -7.58
CA ARG A 86 -4.04 10.29 -7.81
C ARG A 86 -4.58 10.85 -6.49
N ILE A 87 -4.67 10.01 -5.46
CA ILE A 87 -5.17 10.42 -4.14
C ILE A 87 -4.23 11.43 -3.48
N ARG A 88 -2.90 11.21 -3.54
CA ARG A 88 -1.91 12.16 -3.01
C ARG A 88 -1.99 13.51 -3.72
N LYS A 89 -2.14 13.50 -5.05
CA LYS A 89 -2.35 14.71 -5.85
C LYS A 89 -3.57 15.49 -5.40
N GLU A 90 -4.69 14.80 -5.18
CA GLU A 90 -5.96 15.44 -4.77
C GLU A 90 -5.93 15.99 -3.35
N ASN A 91 -5.18 15.36 -2.42
CA ASN A 91 -5.13 15.81 -1.01
C ASN A 91 -4.08 16.87 -0.74
N LEU A 92 -2.89 16.72 -1.34
CA LEU A 92 -1.71 17.50 -1.00
C LEU A 92 -1.40 18.57 -2.05
N GLY A 93 -1.97 18.45 -3.25
CA GLY A 93 -1.62 19.25 -4.40
C GLY A 93 -0.29 18.83 -5.04
N GLU A 94 -0.05 19.29 -6.26
CA GLU A 94 1.11 18.89 -7.07
C GLU A 94 2.47 19.38 -6.51
N ASN A 95 2.45 20.32 -5.57
CA ASN A 95 3.65 20.95 -5.00
C ASN A 95 4.12 20.29 -3.69
N HIS A 96 3.45 19.26 -3.20
CA HIS A 96 3.81 18.61 -1.94
C HIS A 96 4.95 17.60 -2.13
N PRO A 97 5.97 17.57 -1.25
CA PRO A 97 7.12 16.65 -1.35
C PRO A 97 6.72 15.17 -1.48
N ASP A 98 5.68 14.74 -0.77
CA ASP A 98 5.16 13.36 -0.83
C ASP A 98 4.45 13.02 -2.16
N TYR A 99 3.97 14.04 -2.90
CA TYR A 99 3.55 13.86 -4.29
C TYR A 99 4.76 13.86 -5.23
N ALA A 100 5.81 14.64 -4.96
CA ALA A 100 6.99 14.72 -5.82
C ALA A 100 7.83 13.42 -5.85
N THR A 101 7.78 12.61 -4.78
CA THR A 101 8.50 11.33 -4.70
C THR A 101 7.73 10.14 -5.28
N SER A 102 6.39 10.18 -5.29
CA SER A 102 5.54 9.11 -5.85
C SER A 102 5.76 8.82 -7.36
N PRO A 103 5.98 9.80 -8.25
CA PRO A 103 6.30 9.58 -9.66
C PRO A 103 7.58 8.78 -9.88
N ASN A 104 8.54 8.82 -8.95
CA ASN A 104 9.79 8.06 -9.08
C ASN A 104 9.56 6.56 -8.93
N ASN A 105 8.60 6.16 -8.10
CA ASN A 105 8.19 4.75 -7.96
C ASN A 105 7.45 4.28 -9.23
N LEU A 106 6.57 5.11 -9.78
CA LEU A 106 5.86 4.82 -11.02
C LEU A 106 6.80 4.76 -12.24
N CYS A 107 7.79 5.66 -12.32
CA CYS A 107 8.80 5.66 -13.39
C CYS A 107 9.71 4.43 -13.31
N SER A 108 10.13 4.02 -12.12
CA SER A 108 10.91 2.79 -11.94
C SER A 108 10.13 1.56 -12.40
N LEU A 109 8.84 1.47 -12.05
CA LEU A 109 7.95 0.39 -12.47
C LEU A 109 7.78 0.33 -14.00
N LEU A 110 7.48 1.47 -14.63
CA LEU A 110 7.28 1.56 -16.08
C LEU A 110 8.56 1.32 -16.88
N GLN A 111 9.73 1.66 -16.34
CA GLN A 111 11.02 1.31 -16.95
C GLN A 111 11.29 -0.19 -16.89
N HIS A 112 10.95 -0.85 -15.78
CA HIS A 112 11.09 -2.30 -15.65
C HIS A 112 10.14 -3.05 -16.58
N ASN A 113 8.88 -2.59 -16.68
CA ASN A 113 7.85 -3.24 -17.50
C ASN A 113 8.08 -3.06 -19.03
N ARG A 114 8.87 -2.06 -19.47
CA ARG A 114 9.22 -1.85 -20.89
C ARG A 114 10.42 -2.67 -21.40
N GLN A 115 11.13 -3.37 -20.52
CA GLN A 115 12.32 -4.16 -20.90
C GLN A 115 12.05 -5.66 -21.11
N LEU A 116 10.78 -6.08 -21.04
CA LEU A 116 10.29 -7.41 -21.41
C LEU A 116 9.54 -7.36 -22.75
#